data_AF-A0A2V6V3C3-F1
#
_entry.id   AF-A0A2V6V3C3-F1
#
_cell.length_a   1.000
_cell.length_b   1.000
_cell.length_c   1.000
_cell.angle_alpha   90.00
_cell.angle_beta   90.00
_cell.angle_gamma   90.00
#
_symmetry.space_group_name_H-M   'P 1'
#
loop_
_entity.id
_entity.type
_entity.pdbx_description
1 polymer ?
#
loop_
_entity_poly.entity_id
_entity_poly.type
_entity_poly.pdbx_seq_one_letter_code
_entity_poly.pdbx_strand_id
1 'polypeptide(L)'
;MAKAITPKGFGAPLGMYSHGMIAPGGELVVVAGQVGMAADGQVAADDVIAQTKQALENVRAVVEAGGCTMRDVVRLQTFLTRADDVAGFMKARSEVFPQYFPDRVYPPNTLLII
;
A
#
# COMPACT_ATOMS: atom_id res chain seq x y z
N MET A 1 -16.44 -15.38 10.02
CA MET A 1 -15.00 -15.70 10.14
C MET A 1 -14.20 -14.66 9.38
N ALA A 2 -12.91 -14.50 9.68
CA ALA A 2 -12.05 -13.62 8.90
C ALA A 2 -11.86 -14.18 7.48
N LYS A 3 -11.72 -13.30 6.48
CA LYS A 3 -11.58 -13.69 5.06
C LYS A 3 -10.31 -13.10 4.46
N ALA A 4 -9.41 -13.95 4.00
CA ALA A 4 -8.18 -13.52 3.34
C ALA A 4 -8.47 -12.82 2.01
N ILE A 5 -7.66 -11.81 1.69
CA ILE A 5 -7.69 -11.06 0.44
C ILE A 5 -6.47 -11.44 -0.39
N THR A 6 -6.69 -11.70 -1.68
CA THR A 6 -5.64 -11.83 -2.69
C THR A 6 -6.09 -11.04 -3.92
N PRO A 7 -5.41 -9.92 -4.25
CA PRO A 7 -5.76 -9.15 -5.43
C PRO A 7 -5.63 -9.98 -6.71
N LYS A 8 -6.41 -9.63 -7.73
CA LYS A 8 -6.29 -10.27 -9.04
C LYS A 8 -4.90 -9.97 -9.62
N GLY A 9 -4.22 -11.01 -10.09
CA GLY A 9 -2.87 -10.89 -10.67
C GLY A 9 -1.73 -10.90 -9.65
N PHE A 10 -2.04 -10.95 -8.35
CA PHE A 10 -1.02 -11.16 -7.33
C PHE A 10 -0.70 -12.66 -7.21
N GLY A 11 0.59 -12.98 -7.12
CA GLY A 11 1.04 -14.31 -6.72
C GLY A 11 0.74 -14.62 -5.25
N ALA A 12 1.07 -15.84 -4.83
CA ALA A 12 1.07 -16.19 -3.42
C ALA A 12 2.00 -15.24 -2.64
N PRO A 13 1.65 -14.85 -1.40
CA PRO A 13 2.55 -14.13 -0.51
C PRO A 13 3.90 -14.84 -0.36
N LEU A 14 4.97 -14.08 -0.17
CA LEU A 14 6.34 -14.64 -0.09
C LEU A 14 6.61 -15.49 1.17
N GLY A 15 5.68 -15.50 2.12
CA GLY A 15 5.82 -16.22 3.38
C GLY A 15 4.46 -16.58 3.98
N MET A 16 4.46 -16.90 5.28
CA MET A 16 3.26 -17.32 6.01
C MET A 16 2.38 -16.13 6.44
N TYR A 17 1.86 -15.38 5.46
CA TYR A 17 0.94 -14.26 5.67
C TYR A 17 -0.07 -14.15 4.51
N SER A 18 -1.06 -13.26 4.61
CA SER A 18 -2.01 -12.92 3.54
C SER A 18 -1.81 -11.48 3.09
N HIS A 19 -2.08 -11.15 1.82
CA HIS A 19 -1.95 -9.77 1.32
C HIS A 19 -2.87 -8.79 2.05
N GLY A 20 -4.06 -9.27 2.45
CA GLY A 20 -4.93 -8.57 3.39
C GLY A 20 -5.93 -9.52 4.04
N MET A 21 -6.71 -8.99 4.97
CA MET A 21 -7.73 -9.72 5.72
C MET A 21 -8.94 -8.83 5.97
N ILE A 22 -10.13 -9.35 5.71
CA ILE A 22 -11.39 -8.76 6.17
C ILE A 22 -11.69 -9.31 7.56
N ALA A 23 -11.82 -8.43 8.55
CA ALA A 23 -12.16 -8.80 9.92
C ALA A 23 -13.56 -9.44 10.00
N PRO A 24 -13.82 -10.32 10.99
CA PRO A 24 -15.17 -10.78 11.28
C PRO A 24 -16.11 -9.58 11.48
N GLY A 25 -17.26 -9.57 10.81
CA GLY A 25 -18.18 -8.42 10.80
C GLY A 25 -18.03 -7.50 9.57
N GLY A 26 -16.89 -7.56 8.87
CA GLY A 26 -16.71 -6.92 7.56
C GLY A 26 -16.35 -5.43 7.58
N GLU A 27 -16.30 -4.81 8.76
CA GLU A 27 -16.11 -3.34 8.90
C GLU A 27 -14.66 -2.89 8.75
N LEU A 28 -13.69 -3.80 8.86
CA LEU A 28 -12.27 -3.48 8.81
C LEU A 28 -11.52 -4.40 7.84
N VAL A 29 -10.78 -3.78 6.91
CA VAL A 29 -9.79 -4.43 6.07
C VAL A 29 -8.40 -4.10 6.62
N VAL A 30 -7.63 -5.14 6.92
CA VAL A 30 -6.22 -5.02 7.31
C VAL A 30 -5.36 -5.40 6.12
N VAL A 31 -4.48 -4.49 5.70
CA VAL A 31 -3.56 -4.68 4.57
C VAL A 31 -2.17 -5.04 5.11
N ALA A 32 -1.57 -6.10 4.60
CA ALA A 32 -0.19 -6.45 4.92
C ALA A 32 0.78 -5.45 4.27
N GLY A 33 2.04 -5.41 4.74
CA GLY A 33 3.07 -4.53 4.17
C GLY A 33 3.22 -4.74 2.67
N GLN A 34 3.02 -3.68 1.89
CA GLN A 34 3.21 -3.69 0.44
C GLN A 34 4.52 -2.98 0.11
N VAL A 35 5.34 -3.64 -0.72
CA VAL A 35 6.65 -3.13 -1.16
C VAL A 35 6.58 -2.71 -2.63
N GLY A 36 7.62 -2.04 -3.11
CA GLY A 36 7.75 -1.57 -4.51
C GLY A 36 7.99 -2.69 -5.54
N MET A 37 7.41 -3.87 -5.32
CA MET A 37 7.53 -5.04 -6.20
C MET A 37 6.33 -5.09 -7.15
N ALA A 38 6.58 -5.30 -8.44
CA ALA A 38 5.55 -5.47 -9.45
C ALA A 38 4.93 -6.89 -9.38
N ALA A 39 3.86 -7.11 -10.13
CA ALA A 39 3.11 -8.37 -10.12
C ALA A 39 3.93 -9.58 -10.60
N ASP A 40 5.02 -9.34 -11.35
CA ASP A 40 5.98 -10.35 -11.79
C ASP A 40 7.00 -10.76 -10.70
N GLY A 41 6.91 -10.14 -9.51
CA GLY A 41 7.81 -10.41 -8.39
C GLY A 41 9.16 -9.68 -8.46
N GLN A 42 9.34 -8.76 -9.41
CA GLN A 42 10.55 -7.93 -9.51
C GLN A 42 10.34 -6.57 -8.86
N VAL A 43 11.42 -5.95 -8.38
CA VAL A 43 11.38 -4.55 -7.93
C VAL A 43 11.05 -3.67 -9.14
N ALA A 44 10.05 -2.79 -9.01
CA ALA A 44 9.53 -2.02 -10.13
C ALA A 44 10.57 -1.06 -10.74
N ALA A 45 11.51 -0.57 -9.93
CA ALA A 45 12.63 0.26 -10.37
C ALA A 45 13.68 0.40 -9.25
N ASP A 46 14.86 0.91 -9.60
CA ASP A 46 15.97 1.15 -8.67
C ASP A 46 15.88 2.51 -7.93
N ASP A 47 14.82 3.28 -8.15
CA ASP A 47 14.58 4.56 -7.49
C ASP A 47 13.39 4.55 -6.53
N VAL A 48 13.50 5.32 -5.45
CA VAL A 48 12.47 5.37 -4.39
C VAL A 48 11.13 5.96 -4.88
N ILE A 49 11.12 6.78 -5.93
CA ILE A 49 9.89 7.40 -6.42
C ILE A 49 9.03 6.31 -7.06
N ALA A 50 9.60 5.55 -7.98
CA ALA A 50 8.91 4.45 -8.65
C ALA A 50 8.56 3.33 -7.68
N GLN A 51 9.44 2.97 -6.73
CA GLN A 51 9.10 1.98 -5.70
C GLN A 51 7.96 2.45 -4.79
N THR A 52 7.93 3.72 -4.39
CA THR A 52 6.83 4.27 -3.58
C THR A 52 5.52 4.22 -4.34
N LYS A 53 5.51 4.60 -5.62
CA LYS A 53 4.33 4.53 -6.48
C LYS A 53 3.81 3.09 -6.61
N GLN A 54 4.71 2.14 -6.86
CA GLN A 54 4.34 0.73 -6.95
C GLN A 54 3.79 0.20 -5.62
N ALA A 55 4.41 0.55 -4.48
CA ALA A 55 3.92 0.12 -3.17
C ALA A 55 2.50 0.66 -2.88
N LEU A 56 2.23 1.93 -3.21
CA LEU A 56 0.91 2.53 -3.08
C LEU A 56 -0.13 1.90 -4.01
N GLU A 57 0.27 1.57 -5.23
CA GLU A 57 -0.59 0.85 -6.19
C GLU A 57 -0.92 -0.56 -5.69
N ASN A 58 0.05 -1.24 -5.09
CA ASN A 58 -0.17 -2.54 -4.46
C ASN A 58 -1.12 -2.43 -3.25
N VAL A 59 -1.00 -1.38 -2.43
CA VAL A 59 -1.97 -1.10 -1.35
C VAL A 59 -3.37 -0.92 -1.94
N ARG A 60 -3.51 -0.10 -2.99
CA ARG A 60 -4.79 0.11 -3.69
C ARG A 60 -5.39 -1.21 -4.16
N ALA A 61 -4.60 -2.09 -4.78
CA ALA A 61 -5.05 -3.39 -5.25
C ALA A 61 -5.61 -4.27 -4.12
N VAL A 62 -4.97 -4.29 -2.94
CA VAL A 62 -5.48 -5.03 -1.77
C VAL A 62 -6.74 -4.40 -1.21
N VAL A 63 -6.78 -3.08 -1.07
CA VAL A 63 -7.95 -2.34 -0.57
C VAL A 63 -9.16 -2.61 -1.47
N GLU A 64 -9.00 -2.53 -2.79
CA GLU A 64 -10.07 -2.79 -3.77
C GLU A 64 -10.51 -4.24 -3.80
N ALA A 65 -9.58 -5.19 -3.66
CA ALA A 65 -9.92 -6.61 -3.54
C ALA A 65 -10.68 -6.93 -2.24
N GLY A 66 -10.55 -6.07 -1.21
CA GLY A 66 -11.35 -6.09 0.01
C GLY A 66 -12.75 -5.48 -0.13
N GLY A 67 -13.09 -4.88 -1.27
CA GLY A 67 -14.35 -4.16 -1.50
C GLY A 67 -14.35 -2.71 -1.03
N CYS A 68 -13.17 -2.14 -0.73
CA CYS A 68 -12.99 -0.76 -0.32
C CYS A 68 -12.34 0.08 -1.44
N THR A 69 -12.12 1.35 -1.17
CA THR A 69 -11.37 2.28 -2.01
C THR A 69 -10.27 2.95 -1.20
N MET A 70 -9.32 3.63 -1.85
CA MET A 70 -8.30 4.39 -1.12
C MET A 70 -8.90 5.47 -0.19
N ARG A 71 -10.13 5.92 -0.43
CA ARG A 71 -10.84 6.89 0.43
C ARG A 71 -11.28 6.28 1.76
N ASP A 72 -11.37 4.96 1.86
CA ASP A 72 -11.73 4.24 3.08
C ASP A 72 -10.51 3.93 3.96
N VAL A 73 -9.30 4.29 3.50
CA VAL A 73 -8.07 4.13 4.28
C VAL A 73 -8.11 5.09 5.46
N VAL A 74 -8.08 4.54 6.67
CA VAL A 74 -8.10 5.32 7.93
C VAL A 74 -6.71 5.49 8.57
N ARG A 75 -5.69 4.77 8.07
CA ARG A 75 -4.31 4.87 8.56
C ARG A 75 -3.31 4.35 7.53
N LEU A 76 -2.18 5.03 7.40
CA LEU A 76 -0.99 4.55 6.68
C LEU A 76 0.21 4.44 7.63
N GLN A 77 1.01 3.40 7.45
CA GLN A 77 2.30 3.24 8.08
C GLN A 77 3.34 3.00 6.98
N THR A 78 4.31 3.92 6.89
CA THR A 78 5.37 3.85 5.90
C THR A 78 6.71 3.65 6.59
N PHE A 79 7.49 2.74 6.03
CA PHE A 79 8.85 2.44 6.44
C PHE A 79 9.77 2.68 5.25
N LEU A 80 10.75 3.57 5.41
CA LEU A 80 11.83 3.78 4.44
C LEU A 80 13.11 3.14 4.98
N THR A 81 13.98 2.70 4.08
CA THR A 81 15.26 2.08 4.45
C THR A 81 16.40 3.10 4.58
N ARG A 82 16.23 4.30 4.01
CA ARG A 82 17.23 5.36 4.04
C ARG A 82 16.59 6.71 4.32
N ALA A 83 17.27 7.55 5.09
CA ALA A 83 16.83 8.91 5.34
C ALA A 83 16.87 9.78 4.07
N ASP A 84 17.84 9.55 3.19
CA ASP A 84 18.00 10.28 1.92
C ASP A 84 16.79 10.13 0.99
N ASP A 85 16.02 9.04 1.15
CA ASP A 85 14.86 8.73 0.31
C ASP A 85 13.61 9.53 0.67
N VAL A 86 13.60 10.24 1.80
CA VAL A 86 12.42 11.00 2.27
C VAL A 86 11.95 12.01 1.22
N ALA A 87 12.87 12.69 0.54
CA ALA A 87 12.51 13.67 -0.49
C ALA A 87 11.83 13.00 -1.69
N GLY A 88 12.35 11.86 -2.15
CA GLY A 88 11.76 11.09 -3.26
C GLY A 88 10.40 10.49 -2.88
N PHE A 89 10.27 9.96 -1.66
CA PHE A 89 9.00 9.49 -1.11
C PHE A 89 7.94 10.61 -1.07
N MET A 90 8.29 11.80 -0.57
CA MET A 90 7.36 12.94 -0.51
C MET A 90 6.95 13.38 -1.92
N LYS A 91 7.88 13.40 -2.88
CA LYS A 91 7.57 13.68 -4.29
C LYS A 91 6.57 12.67 -4.85
N ALA A 92 6.83 11.36 -4.71
CA ALA A 92 5.91 10.32 -5.16
C ALA A 92 4.50 10.48 -4.57
N ARG A 93 4.41 10.77 -3.26
CA ARG A 93 3.12 11.03 -2.61
C ARG A 93 2.41 12.25 -3.19
N SER A 94 3.13 13.35 -3.42
CA SER A 94 2.54 14.57 -4.00
C SER A 94 1.95 14.34 -5.40
N GLU A 95 2.51 13.40 -6.17
CA GLU A 95 2.04 13.05 -7.51
C GLU A 95 0.83 12.10 -7.50
N VAL A 96 0.78 11.17 -6.54
CA VAL A 96 -0.24 10.10 -6.49
C VAL A 96 -1.42 10.46 -5.59
N PHE A 97 -1.20 11.08 -4.44
CA PHE A 97 -2.25 11.32 -3.45
C PHE A 97 -3.43 12.13 -3.98
N PRO A 98 -3.24 13.18 -4.81
CA PRO A 98 -4.38 13.91 -5.37
C PRO A 98 -5.32 13.04 -6.23
N GLN A 99 -4.82 11.94 -6.79
CA GLN A 99 -5.61 11.00 -7.60
C GLN A 99 -6.50 10.11 -6.71
N TYR A 100 -5.99 9.72 -5.53
CA TYR A 100 -6.72 8.89 -4.57
C TYR A 100 -7.61 9.71 -3.62
N PHE A 101 -7.20 10.95 -3.30
CA PHE A 101 -7.81 11.84 -2.32
C PHE A 101 -8.07 13.22 -2.95
N PRO A 102 -9.06 13.35 -3.86
CA PRO A 102 -9.30 14.59 -4.60
C PRO A 102 -9.73 15.79 -3.72
N ASP A 103 -10.31 15.52 -2.55
CA ASP A 103 -10.69 16.51 -1.53
C ASP A 103 -9.51 16.96 -0.65
N ARG A 104 -8.32 16.39 -0.86
CA ARG A 104 -7.08 16.65 -0.08
C ARG A 104 -7.21 16.35 1.41
N VAL A 105 -8.18 15.52 1.79
CA VAL A 105 -8.27 14.95 3.14
C VAL A 105 -7.50 13.63 3.14
N TYR A 106 -6.31 13.62 3.75
CA TYR A 106 -5.42 12.47 3.74
C TYR A 106 -5.55 11.65 5.03
N PRO A 107 -5.37 10.32 4.97
CA PRO A 107 -5.38 9.49 6.17
C PRO A 107 -4.24 9.85 7.12
N PRO A 108 -4.44 9.68 8.44
CA PRO A 108 -3.37 9.67 9.42
C PRO A 108 -2.20 8.80 8.96
N ASN A 109 -0.98 9.32 9.03
CA ASN A 109 0.22 8.67 8.52
C ASN A 109 1.34 8.64 9.56
N THR A 110 2.00 7.50 9.71
CA THR A 110 3.29 7.40 10.39
C THR A 110 4.39 7.11 9.37
N LEU A 111 5.51 7.83 9.47
CA LEU A 111 6.72 7.58 8.68
C LEU A 111 7.86 7.20 9.63
N LEU A 112 8.49 6.05 9.40
CA LEU A 112 9.72 5.63 10.07
C LEU A 112 10.81 5.38 9.05
N ILE A 113 12.06 5.55 9.48
CA ILE A 113 13.25 5.14 8.75
C ILE A 113 13.85 3.99 9.56
N ILE A 114 13.94 2.79 8.98
CA ILE A 114 14.33 1.54 9.65
C ILE A 114 15.40 0.77 8.88
#